data_AF-A0A7V9TKJ0-F1
#
_entry.id   AF-A0A7V9TKJ0-F1
#
_cell.length_a   1.000
_cell.length_b   1.000
_cell.length_c   1.000
_cell.angle_alpha   90.00
_cell.angle_beta   90.00
_cell.angle_gamma   90.00
#
_symmetry.space_group_name_H-M   'P 1'
#
loop_
_entity.id
_entity.type
_entity.pdbx_description
1 polymer ?
#
loop_
_entity_poly.entity_id
_entity_poly.type
_entity_poly.pdbx_seq_one_letter_code
_entity_poly.pdbx_strand_id
1 'polypeptide(L)'
;RDPDFRQIKQDFQRAVNYAHRKGVTLVAAAGNGDSLGNGIDLATDQRRLFELPAQLENVISVGATAPHAQQPGTFDNLASYSNYGFPGVDVYAPGGDYTEGSVIEDLIIGACSSYSNPACADGRTYSIGTGTSFAAPLVAGEAAVIESDTPGRKAALDACIIRSADKLSRRVPDPIYGFGRIDVLGGIHCRRID
;
A
#
# COMPACT_ATOMS: atom_id res chain seq x y z
N ARG A 1 9.51 -8.96 25.94
CA ARG A 1 8.53 -8.09 25.26
C ARG A 1 8.75 -6.70 25.81
N ASP A 2 9.18 -5.79 24.96
CA ASP A 2 9.56 -4.43 25.34
C ASP A 2 8.31 -3.63 25.77
N PRO A 3 8.24 -3.10 27.00
CA PRO A 3 7.12 -2.28 27.48
C PRO A 3 6.96 -0.98 26.68
N ASP A 4 8.05 -0.40 26.17
CA ASP A 4 8.03 0.87 25.46
C ASP A 4 7.37 0.70 24.08
N PHE A 5 7.70 -0.39 23.39
CA PHE A 5 7.04 -0.74 22.13
C PHE A 5 5.51 -0.93 22.30
N ARG A 6 5.07 -1.58 23.39
CA ARG A 6 3.64 -1.75 23.65
C ARG A 6 2.94 -0.42 23.84
N GLN A 7 3.56 0.51 24.56
CA GLN A 7 3.00 1.83 24.79
C GLN A 7 2.89 2.60 23.46
N ILE A 8 3.96 2.63 22.66
CA ILE A 8 3.97 3.29 21.34
C ILE A 8 2.88 2.71 20.44
N LYS A 9 2.76 1.38 20.34
CA LYS A 9 1.71 0.73 19.55
C LYS A 9 0.32 1.16 20.02
N GLN A 10 0.06 1.19 21.33
CA GLN A 10 -1.23 1.61 21.88
C GLN A 10 -1.53 3.09 21.57
N ASP A 11 -0.52 3.95 21.63
CA ASP A 11 -0.68 5.39 21.38
C ASP A 11 -1.05 5.64 19.91
N PHE A 12 -0.34 5.01 18.98
CA PHE A 12 -0.70 5.05 17.57
C PHE A 12 -2.08 4.46 17.31
N GLN A 13 -2.41 3.30 17.89
CA GLN A 13 -3.74 2.69 17.72
C GLN A 13 -4.86 3.61 18.22
N ARG A 14 -4.65 4.37 19.31
CA ARG A 14 -5.63 5.35 19.78
C ARG A 14 -5.84 6.49 18.77
N ALA A 15 -4.77 6.97 18.14
CA ALA A 15 -4.84 8.00 17.10
C ALA A 15 -5.56 7.49 15.84
N VAL A 16 -5.18 6.31 15.36
CA VAL A 16 -5.83 5.62 14.22
C VAL A 16 -7.33 5.44 14.50
N ASN A 17 -7.67 4.87 15.66
CA ASN A 17 -9.07 4.63 16.01
C ASN A 17 -9.87 5.93 16.17
N TYR A 18 -9.24 7.01 16.61
CA TYR A 18 -9.88 8.32 16.65
C TYR A 18 -10.23 8.81 15.23
N ALA A 19 -9.26 8.78 14.31
CA ALA A 19 -9.46 9.20 12.92
C ALA A 19 -10.51 8.32 12.22
N HIS A 20 -10.41 7.00 12.36
CA HIS A 20 -11.36 6.06 11.78
C HIS A 20 -12.80 6.28 12.29
N ARG A 21 -13.00 6.51 13.60
CA ARG A 21 -14.32 6.87 14.16
C ARG A 21 -14.85 8.21 13.66
N LYS A 22 -13.99 9.09 13.13
CA LYS A 22 -14.36 10.34 12.48
C LYS A 22 -14.64 10.17 10.98
N GLY A 23 -14.61 8.93 10.48
CA GLY A 23 -14.88 8.61 9.08
C GLY A 23 -13.69 8.87 8.15
N VAL A 24 -12.47 8.80 8.67
CA VAL A 24 -11.23 8.88 7.88
C VAL A 24 -10.74 7.46 7.59
N THR A 25 -10.55 7.13 6.31
CA THR A 25 -9.82 5.93 5.89
C THR A 25 -8.32 6.19 6.02
N LEU A 26 -7.61 5.28 6.67
CA LEU A 26 -6.15 5.36 6.84
C LEU A 26 -5.48 4.35 5.94
N VAL A 27 -4.45 4.80 5.22
CA VAL A 27 -3.65 4.00 4.29
C VAL A 27 -2.19 4.17 4.67
N ALA A 28 -1.43 3.09 4.72
CA ALA A 28 -0.02 3.14 5.06
C ALA A 28 0.81 2.13 4.26
N ALA A 29 2.03 2.54 3.92
CA ALA A 29 3.01 1.70 3.27
C ALA A 29 3.49 0.58 4.21
N ALA A 30 3.55 -0.65 3.70
CA ALA A 30 3.93 -1.84 4.48
C ALA A 30 5.41 -1.90 4.88
N GLY A 31 6.25 -1.04 4.31
CA GLY A 31 7.70 -1.01 4.55
C GLY A 31 8.51 -1.60 3.40
N ASN A 32 9.80 -1.24 3.34
CA ASN A 32 10.70 -1.55 2.22
C ASN A 32 11.81 -2.52 2.63
N GLY A 33 11.45 -3.60 3.33
CA GLY A 33 12.36 -4.69 3.57
C GLY A 33 13.35 -4.47 4.71
N ASP A 34 14.33 -5.36 4.78
CA ASP A 34 15.43 -5.28 5.74
C ASP A 34 16.54 -4.30 5.30
N SER A 35 17.63 -4.27 6.06
CA SER A 35 18.80 -3.42 5.76
C SER A 35 19.51 -3.74 4.44
N LEU A 36 19.20 -4.89 3.83
CA LEU A 36 19.72 -5.31 2.53
C LEU A 36 18.70 -5.04 1.40
N GLY A 37 17.55 -4.46 1.72
CA GLY A 37 16.49 -4.18 0.74
C GLY A 37 15.68 -5.43 0.35
N ASN A 38 15.71 -6.50 1.15
CA ASN A 38 14.88 -7.68 0.90
C ASN A 38 13.54 -7.55 1.62
N GLY A 39 12.44 -7.73 0.90
CA GLY A 39 11.10 -7.75 1.46
C GLY A 39 10.95 -8.74 2.62
N ILE A 40 10.24 -8.32 3.68
CA ILE A 40 10.00 -9.14 4.86
C ILE A 40 8.56 -9.68 4.81
N ASP A 41 8.39 -10.99 5.01
CA ASP A 41 7.09 -11.60 5.28
C ASP A 41 6.63 -11.22 6.70
N LEU A 42 5.76 -10.21 6.80
CA LEU A 42 5.21 -9.71 8.06
C LEU A 42 4.27 -10.71 8.73
N ALA A 43 3.73 -11.70 8.00
CA ALA A 43 2.87 -12.72 8.56
C ALA A 43 3.65 -13.80 9.33
N THR A 44 4.88 -14.10 8.89
CA THR A 44 5.70 -15.18 9.44
C THR A 44 7.01 -14.73 10.08
N ASP A 45 7.30 -13.42 10.10
CA ASP A 45 8.54 -12.86 10.64
C ASP A 45 8.81 -13.29 12.09
N GLN A 46 9.90 -14.05 12.26
CA GLN A 46 10.29 -14.59 13.56
C GLN A 46 10.85 -13.54 14.51
N ARG A 47 11.32 -12.39 13.98
CA ARG A 47 11.79 -11.25 14.78
C ARG A 47 10.62 -10.52 15.45
N ARG A 48 9.38 -10.81 15.04
CA ARG A 48 8.14 -10.17 15.49
C ARG A 48 8.17 -8.66 15.26
N LEU A 49 8.72 -8.26 14.12
CA LEU A 49 8.62 -6.88 13.64
C LEU A 49 7.15 -6.52 13.45
N PHE A 50 6.84 -5.27 13.73
CA PHE A 50 5.51 -4.73 13.61
C PHE A 50 5.61 -3.34 13.00
N GLU A 51 5.14 -3.23 11.76
CA GLU A 51 5.24 -2.02 10.95
C GLU A 51 4.15 -1.05 11.37
N LEU A 52 4.55 0.04 12.03
CA LEU A 52 3.64 1.10 12.44
C LEU A 52 3.63 2.22 11.40
N PRO A 53 2.45 2.72 10.98
CA PRO A 53 1.12 2.33 11.42
C PRO A 53 0.49 1.20 10.58
N ALA A 54 1.18 0.65 9.57
CA ALA A 54 0.60 -0.23 8.56
C ALA A 54 -0.13 -1.46 9.13
N GLN A 55 0.43 -2.14 10.12
CA GLN A 55 -0.19 -3.34 10.73
C GLN A 55 -1.22 -3.03 11.82
N LEU A 56 -1.57 -1.76 12.06
CA LEU A 56 -2.59 -1.40 13.05
C LEU A 56 -4.00 -1.70 12.52
N GLU A 57 -4.92 -1.98 13.43
CA GLU A 57 -6.34 -2.13 13.07
C GLU A 57 -6.88 -0.80 12.52
N ASN A 58 -7.78 -0.89 11.52
CA ASN A 58 -8.34 0.27 10.80
C ASN A 58 -7.31 1.08 9.99
N VAL A 59 -6.21 0.44 9.58
CA VAL A 59 -5.27 0.94 8.58
C VAL A 59 -5.22 -0.07 7.44
N ILE A 60 -5.31 0.39 6.21
CA ILE A 60 -5.08 -0.43 5.02
C ILE A 60 -3.57 -0.49 4.81
N SER A 61 -2.98 -1.67 5.01
CA SER A 61 -1.55 -1.94 4.79
C SER A 61 -1.27 -2.22 3.31
N VAL A 62 -0.35 -1.44 2.72
CA VAL A 62 -0.10 -1.45 1.27
C VAL A 62 1.30 -1.93 0.92
N GLY A 63 1.38 -3.07 0.24
CA GLY A 63 2.60 -3.56 -0.41
C GLY A 63 2.78 -3.01 -1.82
N ALA A 64 3.94 -3.26 -2.41
CA ALA A 64 4.30 -2.81 -3.75
C ALA A 64 4.40 -3.99 -4.73
N THR A 65 3.78 -3.84 -5.90
CA THR A 65 4.07 -4.65 -7.09
C THR A 65 4.89 -3.87 -8.10
N ALA A 66 5.56 -4.59 -8.99
CA ALA A 66 6.36 -4.01 -10.06
C ALA A 66 6.47 -4.94 -11.26
N PRO A 67 6.50 -4.40 -12.50
CA PRO A 67 6.94 -5.16 -13.67
C PRO A 67 8.44 -5.46 -13.60
N HIS A 68 8.89 -6.39 -14.45
CA HIS A 68 10.30 -6.64 -14.70
C HIS A 68 10.60 -6.53 -16.19
N ALA A 69 11.43 -5.56 -16.57
CA ALA A 69 11.78 -5.24 -17.96
C ALA A 69 10.54 -5.03 -18.85
N GLN A 70 9.44 -4.52 -18.28
CA GLN A 70 8.13 -4.38 -18.94
C GLN A 70 7.61 -5.67 -19.62
N GLN A 71 8.04 -6.85 -19.15
CA GLN A 71 7.65 -8.11 -19.77
C GLN A 71 6.18 -8.44 -19.47
N PRO A 72 5.40 -8.96 -20.46
CA PRO A 72 4.04 -9.39 -20.23
C PRO A 72 3.92 -10.40 -19.08
N GLY A 73 2.93 -10.20 -18.21
CA GLY A 73 2.69 -11.06 -17.05
C GLY A 73 3.56 -10.77 -15.82
N THR A 74 4.45 -9.77 -15.88
CA THR A 74 5.31 -9.40 -14.74
C THR A 74 4.78 -8.23 -13.91
N PHE A 75 3.79 -7.49 -14.41
CA PHE A 75 3.30 -6.23 -13.81
C PHE A 75 2.83 -6.35 -12.35
N ASP A 76 2.43 -7.54 -11.93
CA ASP A 76 1.95 -7.84 -10.58
C ASP A 76 2.94 -8.67 -9.76
N ASN A 77 4.19 -8.77 -10.20
CA ASN A 77 5.23 -9.37 -9.37
C ASN A 77 5.41 -8.54 -8.10
N LEU A 78 5.59 -9.22 -6.97
CA LEU A 78 6.02 -8.56 -5.74
C LEU A 78 7.33 -7.82 -5.98
N ALA A 79 7.36 -6.52 -5.66
CA ALA A 79 8.60 -5.75 -5.74
C ALA A 79 9.61 -6.30 -4.71
N SER A 80 10.87 -6.41 -5.09
CA SER A 80 11.93 -7.11 -4.33
C SER A 80 12.08 -6.66 -2.87
N TYR A 81 11.88 -5.36 -2.62
CA TYR A 81 11.97 -4.74 -1.30
C TYR A 81 10.65 -4.73 -0.53
N SER A 82 9.51 -5.03 -1.16
CA SER A 82 8.21 -4.86 -0.51
C SER A 82 8.09 -5.82 0.66
N ASN A 83 7.80 -5.28 1.85
CA ASN A 83 7.22 -6.13 2.88
C ASN A 83 5.89 -6.71 2.38
N TYR A 84 5.59 -7.93 2.82
CA TYR A 84 4.48 -8.70 2.27
C TYR A 84 3.84 -9.61 3.33
N GLY A 85 2.78 -10.29 2.92
CA GLY A 85 2.18 -11.39 3.66
C GLY A 85 0.99 -11.02 4.52
N PHE A 86 -0.10 -11.78 4.41
CA PHE A 86 -1.33 -11.57 5.19
C PHE A 86 -1.24 -12.30 6.56
N PRO A 87 -1.57 -11.65 7.69
CA PRO A 87 -2.33 -10.40 7.83
C PRO A 87 -1.50 -9.12 7.97
N GLY A 88 -0.20 -9.13 7.66
CA GLY A 88 0.64 -7.93 7.75
C GLY A 88 0.43 -6.92 6.62
N VAL A 89 0.00 -7.39 5.44
CA VAL A 89 -0.31 -6.58 4.26
C VAL A 89 -1.68 -6.96 3.70
N ASP A 90 -2.53 -5.96 3.44
CA ASP A 90 -3.90 -6.15 2.98
C ASP A 90 -4.00 -6.16 1.46
N VAL A 91 -3.44 -5.14 0.80
CA VAL A 91 -3.53 -4.94 -0.65
C VAL A 91 -2.21 -4.48 -1.22
N TYR A 92 -2.10 -4.53 -2.54
CA TYR A 92 -0.92 -4.12 -3.28
C TYR A 92 -1.28 -3.06 -4.31
N ALA A 93 -0.33 -2.19 -4.61
CA ALA A 93 -0.41 -1.26 -5.73
C ALA A 93 0.94 -1.15 -6.44
N PRO A 94 0.97 -0.65 -7.69
CA PRO A 94 2.23 -0.41 -8.39
C PRO A 94 3.16 0.51 -7.59
N GLY A 95 4.27 -0.04 -7.11
CA GLY A 95 5.33 0.68 -6.40
C GLY A 95 6.66 0.68 -7.16
N GLY A 96 6.74 -0.08 -8.26
CA GLY A 96 7.93 -0.19 -9.11
C GLY A 96 9.07 -0.96 -8.44
N ASP A 97 10.13 -1.25 -9.19
CA ASP A 97 11.32 -1.96 -8.68
C ASP A 97 12.56 -1.62 -9.50
N TYR A 98 13.75 -1.83 -8.91
CA TYR A 98 15.03 -1.61 -9.57
C TYR A 98 16.03 -2.71 -9.25
N THR A 99 15.75 -3.90 -9.76
CA THR A 99 16.61 -5.09 -9.66
C THR A 99 17.45 -5.29 -10.93
N GLU A 100 18.44 -6.18 -10.87
CA GLU A 100 19.23 -6.55 -12.05
C GLU A 100 18.34 -6.96 -13.22
N GLY A 101 18.52 -6.32 -14.37
CA GLY A 101 17.69 -6.54 -15.57
C GLY A 101 16.47 -5.61 -15.70
N SER A 102 16.17 -4.80 -14.69
CA SER A 102 15.08 -3.81 -14.76
C SER A 102 15.39 -2.68 -15.76
N VAL A 103 14.33 -2.03 -16.25
CA VAL A 103 14.40 -0.81 -17.06
C VAL A 103 13.79 0.37 -16.31
N ILE A 104 14.04 1.61 -16.76
CA ILE A 104 13.55 2.80 -16.04
C ILE A 104 12.02 2.87 -15.99
N GLU A 105 11.34 2.25 -16.95
CA GLU A 105 9.89 2.12 -17.02
C GLU A 105 9.32 1.18 -15.94
N ASP A 106 10.17 0.39 -15.26
CA ASP A 106 9.76 -0.40 -14.10
C ASP A 106 9.60 0.46 -12.83
N LEU A 107 10.03 1.72 -12.86
CA LEU A 107 9.88 2.68 -11.78
C LEU A 107 8.55 3.47 -11.87
N ILE A 108 8.17 4.08 -10.76
CA ILE A 108 6.99 4.95 -10.68
C ILE A 108 7.40 6.41 -10.85
N ILE A 109 6.73 7.09 -11.77
CA ILE A 109 6.80 8.55 -11.90
C ILE A 109 5.81 9.22 -10.94
N GLY A 110 6.27 10.25 -10.25
CA GLY A 110 5.49 11.05 -9.32
C GLY A 110 5.73 12.55 -9.52
N ALA A 111 4.74 13.35 -9.16
CA ALA A 111 4.90 14.81 -9.12
C ALA A 111 6.00 15.18 -8.12
N CYS A 112 6.93 16.05 -8.52
CA CYS A 112 7.92 16.54 -7.59
C CYS A 112 7.47 17.85 -6.92
N SER A 113 7.41 17.84 -5.60
CA SER A 113 6.99 19.00 -4.82
C SER A 113 8.17 19.93 -4.54
N SER A 114 8.03 21.21 -4.90
CA SER A 114 8.98 22.28 -4.56
C SER A 114 9.11 22.51 -3.06
N TYR A 115 8.10 22.12 -2.28
CA TYR A 115 8.15 22.14 -0.82
C TYR A 115 9.14 21.12 -0.25
N SER A 116 9.25 19.95 -0.91
CA SER A 116 10.10 18.85 -0.46
C SER A 116 11.48 18.87 -1.10
N ASN A 117 11.60 19.38 -2.33
CA ASN A 117 12.85 19.40 -3.07
C ASN A 117 12.98 20.72 -3.87
N PRO A 118 13.96 21.60 -3.54
CA PRO A 118 14.19 22.84 -4.27
C PRO A 118 14.48 22.65 -5.77
N ALA A 119 14.98 21.48 -6.18
CA ALA A 119 15.19 21.16 -7.60
C ALA A 119 13.87 21.17 -8.40
N CYS A 120 12.74 21.09 -7.72
CA CYS A 120 11.40 21.03 -8.33
C CYS A 120 10.67 22.37 -8.31
N ALA A 121 11.39 23.47 -8.00
CA ALA A 121 10.85 24.82 -7.93
C ALA A 121 10.28 25.32 -9.27
N ASP A 122 10.71 24.76 -10.40
CA ASP A 122 10.24 25.15 -11.74
C ASP A 122 8.87 24.58 -12.11
N GLY A 123 8.33 23.67 -11.30
CA GLY A 123 7.05 22.99 -11.54
C GLY A 123 7.03 22.07 -12.76
N ARG A 124 8.20 21.76 -13.34
CA ARG A 124 8.36 20.92 -14.55
C ARG A 124 9.15 19.64 -14.30
N THR A 125 9.69 19.51 -13.10
CA THR A 125 10.47 18.34 -12.68
C THR A 125 9.56 17.26 -12.11
N TYR A 126 9.84 16.01 -12.48
CA TYR A 126 9.19 14.82 -11.95
C TYR A 126 10.18 14.00 -11.15
N SER A 127 9.67 13.28 -10.15
CA SER A 127 10.44 12.28 -9.42
C SER A 127 10.16 10.93 -10.03
N ILE A 128 11.22 10.14 -10.23
CA ILE A 128 11.09 8.73 -10.63
C ILE A 128 11.70 7.92 -9.51
N GLY A 129 10.98 6.90 -9.05
CA GLY A 129 11.44 6.12 -7.91
C GLY A 129 10.65 4.84 -7.72
N THR A 130 10.93 4.21 -6.59
CA THR A 130 10.32 2.96 -6.19
C THR A 130 10.07 2.96 -4.69
N GLY A 131 9.08 2.22 -4.23
CA GLY A 131 8.77 2.05 -2.82
C GLY A 131 7.32 1.72 -2.56
N THR A 132 7.06 1.08 -1.41
CA THR A 132 5.70 1.00 -0.85
C THR A 132 5.14 2.40 -0.55
N SER A 133 6.00 3.40 -0.36
CA SER A 133 5.66 4.83 -0.29
C SER A 133 5.14 5.42 -1.60
N PHE A 134 5.42 4.81 -2.76
CA PHE A 134 4.81 5.15 -4.05
C PHE A 134 3.52 4.36 -4.29
N ALA A 135 3.41 3.14 -3.75
CA ALA A 135 2.20 2.32 -3.83
C ALA A 135 1.05 2.86 -2.95
N ALA A 136 1.32 3.19 -1.68
CA ALA A 136 0.32 3.68 -0.73
C ALA A 136 -0.52 4.89 -1.22
N PRO A 137 0.04 5.95 -1.84
CA PRO A 137 -0.76 7.05 -2.34
C PRO A 137 -1.69 6.66 -3.50
N LEU A 138 -1.42 5.58 -4.25
CA LEU A 138 -2.36 5.08 -5.26
C LEU A 138 -3.62 4.50 -4.61
N VAL A 139 -3.48 3.77 -3.51
CA VAL A 139 -4.60 3.25 -2.72
C VAL A 139 -5.38 4.38 -2.04
N ALA A 140 -4.69 5.40 -1.53
CA ALA A 140 -5.34 6.60 -1.01
C ALA A 140 -6.12 7.35 -2.11
N GLY A 141 -5.58 7.40 -3.33
CA GLY A 141 -6.26 7.94 -4.51
C GLY A 141 -7.51 7.15 -4.88
N GLU A 142 -7.43 5.82 -4.89
CA GLU A 142 -8.59 4.94 -5.07
C GLU A 142 -9.68 5.24 -4.02
N ALA A 143 -9.30 5.30 -2.74
CA ALA A 143 -10.23 5.62 -1.66
C ALA A 143 -10.97 6.95 -1.91
N ALA A 144 -10.24 7.99 -2.35
CA ALA A 144 -10.81 9.28 -2.68
C ALA A 144 -11.78 9.22 -3.87
N VAL A 145 -11.44 8.45 -4.92
CA VAL A 145 -12.33 8.23 -6.08
C VAL A 145 -13.61 7.54 -5.63
N ILE A 146 -13.51 6.44 -4.86
CA ILE A 146 -14.68 5.71 -4.35
C ILE A 146 -15.54 6.62 -3.45
N GLU A 147 -14.93 7.41 -2.55
CA GLU A 147 -15.66 8.33 -1.69
C GLU A 147 -16.40 9.42 -2.50
N SER A 148 -15.75 9.96 -3.54
CA SER A 148 -16.36 10.97 -4.41
C SER A 148 -17.56 10.43 -5.18
N ASP A 149 -17.51 9.14 -5.55
CA ASP A 149 -18.59 8.45 -6.23
C ASP A 149 -19.69 8.04 -5.24
N THR A 150 -19.38 7.81 -3.95
CA THR A 150 -20.33 7.34 -2.93
C THR A 150 -20.61 8.32 -1.77
N PRO A 151 -21.10 9.55 -2.03
CA PRO A 151 -21.40 10.53 -0.98
C PRO A 151 -22.27 9.94 0.15
N GLY A 152 -21.75 9.97 1.38
CA GLY A 152 -22.46 9.51 2.59
C GLY A 152 -22.19 8.07 3.03
N ARG A 153 -21.44 7.25 2.26
CA ARG A 153 -21.08 5.86 2.63
C ARG A 153 -19.63 5.70 3.15
N LYS A 154 -19.16 6.64 3.97
CA LYS A 154 -17.78 6.66 4.51
C LYS A 154 -17.37 5.40 5.25
N ALA A 155 -18.31 4.75 5.96
CA ALA A 155 -18.02 3.60 6.82
C ALA A 155 -17.69 2.28 6.08
N ALA A 156 -17.71 2.26 4.74
CA ALA A 156 -17.49 1.05 3.95
C ALA A 156 -16.30 1.11 2.99
N LEU A 157 -15.51 2.20 3.01
CA LEU A 157 -14.41 2.43 2.05
C LEU A 157 -13.34 1.34 2.12
N ASP A 158 -12.85 1.02 3.32
CA ASP A 158 -11.82 0.00 3.54
C ASP A 158 -12.25 -1.35 2.98
N ALA A 159 -13.50 -1.73 3.28
CA ALA A 159 -14.07 -2.98 2.81
C ALA A 159 -14.36 -2.96 1.30
N CYS A 160 -14.64 -1.79 0.70
CA CYS A 160 -14.79 -1.65 -0.73
C CYS A 160 -13.46 -1.89 -1.44
N ILE A 161 -12.40 -1.20 -1.04
CA ILE A 161 -11.04 -1.35 -1.59
C ILE A 161 -10.60 -2.81 -1.51
N ILE A 162 -10.76 -3.44 -0.34
CA ILE A 162 -10.41 -4.85 -0.12
C ILE A 162 -11.19 -5.79 -1.04
N ARG A 163 -12.50 -5.55 -1.25
CA ARG A 163 -13.35 -6.45 -2.06
C ARG A 163 -13.20 -6.22 -3.56
N SER A 164 -12.89 -5.00 -3.99
CA SER A 164 -12.71 -4.68 -5.40
C SER A 164 -11.35 -5.09 -5.94
N ALA A 165 -10.37 -5.34 -5.07
CA ALA A 165 -9.03 -5.72 -5.47
C ALA A 165 -9.00 -6.90 -6.48
N ASP A 166 -8.17 -6.74 -7.50
CA ASP A 166 -7.82 -7.77 -8.48
C ASP A 166 -7.09 -8.92 -7.79
N LYS A 167 -7.72 -10.10 -7.82
CA LYS A 167 -7.20 -11.30 -7.17
C LYS A 167 -6.01 -11.84 -7.96
N LEU A 168 -4.81 -11.72 -7.38
CA LEU A 168 -3.57 -12.24 -7.97
C LEU A 168 -3.39 -13.75 -7.79
N SER A 169 -4.26 -14.39 -7.01
CA SER A 169 -4.29 -15.85 -6.82
C SER A 169 -5.72 -16.36 -6.62
N ARG A 170 -5.87 -17.69 -6.66
CA ARG A 170 -7.17 -18.36 -6.41
C ARG A 170 -7.60 -18.32 -4.94
N ARG A 171 -6.67 -18.05 -4.01
CA ARG A 171 -6.92 -18.01 -2.57
C ARG A 171 -7.00 -16.56 -2.14
N VAL A 172 -8.07 -16.18 -1.44
CA VAL A 172 -8.26 -14.82 -0.93
C VAL A 172 -8.72 -14.88 0.53
N PRO A 173 -8.00 -14.24 1.48
CA PRO A 173 -6.71 -13.58 1.28
C PRO A 173 -5.59 -14.57 0.93
N ASP A 174 -4.75 -14.18 -0.03
CA ASP A 174 -3.54 -14.87 -0.44
C ASP A 174 -2.44 -14.71 0.63
N PRO A 175 -1.65 -15.75 0.94
CA PRO A 175 -0.60 -15.64 1.93
C PRO A 175 0.50 -14.63 1.60
N ILE A 176 0.71 -14.30 0.32
CA ILE A 176 1.67 -13.28 -0.14
C ILE A 176 0.90 -12.00 -0.46
N TYR A 177 -0.08 -12.07 -1.36
CA TYR A 177 -0.72 -10.91 -1.96
C TYR A 177 -1.95 -10.37 -1.22
N GLY A 178 -2.28 -10.91 -0.04
CA GLY A 178 -3.45 -10.46 0.71
C GLY A 178 -4.71 -10.53 -0.14
N PHE A 179 -5.45 -9.43 -0.24
CA PHE A 179 -6.64 -9.35 -1.07
C PHE A 179 -6.37 -9.08 -2.57
N GLY A 180 -5.13 -8.80 -2.93
CA GLY A 180 -4.70 -8.61 -4.31
C GLY A 180 -4.24 -7.18 -4.62
N ARG A 181 -4.19 -6.83 -5.90
CA ARG A 181 -3.86 -5.48 -6.36
C ARG A 181 -5.11 -4.60 -6.33
N ILE A 182 -5.00 -3.34 -5.96
CA ILE A 182 -6.10 -2.37 -6.10
C ILE A 182 -6.70 -2.31 -7.52
N ASP A 183 -8.00 -2.01 -7.60
CA ASP A 183 -8.72 -1.81 -8.85
C ASP A 183 -9.70 -0.63 -8.69
N VAL A 184 -9.24 0.54 -9.13
CA VAL A 184 -10.01 1.79 -9.06
C VAL A 184 -11.34 1.68 -9.81
N LEU A 185 -11.36 0.98 -10.94
CA LEU A 185 -12.57 0.82 -11.75
C LEU A 185 -13.55 -0.15 -11.08
N GLY A 186 -13.06 -1.27 -10.55
CA GLY A 186 -13.86 -2.16 -9.72
C GLY A 186 -14.40 -1.48 -8.45
N GLY A 187 -13.59 -0.62 -7.83
CA GLY A 187 -13.90 0.09 -6.60
C GLY A 187 -15.15 0.97 -6.69
N ILE A 188 -15.31 1.72 -7.78
CA ILE A 188 -16.51 2.57 -7.98
C ILE A 188 -17.79 1.75 -8.14
N HIS A 189 -17.70 0.47 -8.49
CA HIS A 189 -18.83 -0.45 -8.57
C HIS A 189 -19.19 -1.14 -7.25
N CYS A 190 -18.45 -0.88 -6.16
CA CYS A 190 -18.73 -1.42 -4.83
C CYS A 190 -20.17 -1.12 -4.33
N ARG A 191 -20.87 -0.15 -4.93
CA ARG A 191 -22.29 0.14 -4.65
C ARG A 191 -23.26 -1.02 -4.96
N ARG A 192 -22.85 -2.02 -5.75
CA ARG A 192 -23.71 -3.12 -6.24
C ARG A 192 -23.41 -4.48 -5.61
N ILE A 193 -22.45 -4.54 -4.70
CA ILE A 193 -22.02 -5.78 -4.05
C ILE A 193 -22.70 -5.84 -2.68
N ASP A 194 -24.01 -6.12 -2.71
CA ASP A 194 -24.84 -6.46 -1.57
C ASP A 194 -25.15 -7.96 -1.61
#